data_AF-A0A2E4DWM0-F1
#
_entry.id   AF-A0A2E4DWM0-F1
#
_cell.length_a   1.000
_cell.length_b   1.000
_cell.length_c   1.000
_cell.angle_alpha   90.00
_cell.angle_beta   90.00
_cell.angle_gamma   90.00
#
_symmetry.space_group_name_H-M   'P 1'
#
loop_
_entity.id
_entity.type
_entity.pdbx_description
1 polymer ?
#
loop_
_entity_poly.entity_id
_entity_poly.type
_entity_poly.pdbx_seq_one_letter_code
_entity_poly.pdbx_strand_id
1 'polypeptide(L)'
;MHLIALLVLFIGFCTEGADYLIWHPKARTFDFRVRDLPLEKFLGIVKAETGWEVKVEPGLTQLVGGKFRDKPAADAIRLMLGRTRFALLPRVEGGTRLTVYSGSVGDATEDVKAVAQKIDVVDDTATNENALITLPVKIHYLKSRYVAINADPKATNLRPLLAGTNEIWQTANLRFAAGRPEIMQVADMAAEGEFANLFKPDVPKAYVRQNQSRILHKMLPDLPNRGKAFHIVLIYTMPDAFGAVYLPAKGLVLMPQIKFAGLIDPKGVWKDGSPVFFAQSNILAHEMGHSLSLPHVATQGNLMIDGRLREGAGVGPGVGLDLDQIKAARQQALTKGPHVPGVNP
;
A
#
# COMPACT_ATOMS: atom_id res chain seq x y z
N MET A 1 -56.73 5.45 36.55
CA MET A 1 -55.58 4.75 35.92
C MET A 1 -55.10 5.61 34.76
N HIS A 2 -54.01 6.36 34.95
CA HIS A 2 -53.38 7.13 33.87
C HIS A 2 -52.07 6.45 33.51
N LEU A 3 -52.00 5.97 32.27
CA LEU A 3 -50.86 5.27 31.70
C LEU A 3 -49.82 6.32 31.27
N ILE A 4 -48.70 6.38 31.97
CA ILE A 4 -47.55 7.22 31.61
C ILE A 4 -46.81 6.50 30.47
N ALA A 5 -46.87 7.07 29.26
CA ALA A 5 -46.07 6.63 28.13
C ALA A 5 -44.62 7.09 28.33
N LEU A 6 -43.72 6.14 28.55
CA LEU A 6 -42.29 6.36 28.65
C LEU A 6 -41.73 6.58 27.23
N LEU A 7 -41.43 7.83 26.88
CA LEU A 7 -40.74 8.17 25.63
C LEU A 7 -39.26 7.80 25.79
N VAL A 8 -38.86 6.63 25.28
CA VAL A 8 -37.45 6.24 25.20
C VAL A 8 -36.80 7.02 24.06
N LEU A 9 -36.02 8.03 24.41
CA LEU A 9 -35.16 8.76 23.49
C LEU A 9 -34.02 7.82 23.08
N PHE A 10 -34.11 7.23 21.88
CA PHE A 10 -32.96 6.57 21.27
C PHE A 10 -31.93 7.64 20.92
N ILE A 11 -30.93 7.81 21.78
CA ILE A 11 -29.69 8.50 21.42
C ILE A 11 -29.06 7.63 20.33
N GLY A 12 -29.22 8.05 19.08
CA GLY A 12 -28.50 7.46 17.96
C GLY A 12 -27.01 7.64 18.23
N PHE A 13 -26.34 6.57 18.67
CA PHE A 13 -24.90 6.49 18.55
C PHE A 13 -24.60 6.56 17.05
N CYS A 14 -24.21 7.74 16.58
CA CYS A 14 -23.48 7.83 15.32
C CYS A 14 -22.30 6.87 15.50
N THR A 15 -22.30 5.78 14.73
CA THR A 15 -21.16 4.89 14.63
C THR A 15 -20.03 5.70 14.01
N GLU A 16 -19.28 6.40 14.86
CA GLU A 16 -18.18 7.23 14.43
C GLU A 16 -17.09 6.28 13.89
N GLY A 17 -16.82 6.39 12.59
CA GLY A 17 -16.04 5.40 11.85
C GLY A 17 -14.65 5.14 12.45
N ALA A 18 -14.15 3.94 12.17
CA ALA A 18 -12.88 3.34 12.57
C ALA A 18 -11.71 4.30 12.82
N ASP A 19 -10.87 3.94 13.79
CA ASP A 19 -9.61 4.64 14.03
C ASP A 19 -8.65 4.38 12.86
N TYR A 20 -8.07 5.45 12.27
CA TYR A 20 -7.12 5.34 11.16
C TYR A 20 -6.06 6.45 11.19
N LEU A 21 -4.92 6.14 10.55
CA LEU A 21 -3.83 7.04 10.19
C LEU A 21 -3.44 6.74 8.74
N ILE A 22 -3.41 7.76 7.87
CA ILE A 22 -2.98 7.62 6.47
C ILE A 22 -1.90 8.65 6.20
N TRP A 23 -0.78 8.18 5.65
CA TRP A 23 0.34 9.02 5.23
C TRP A 23 0.25 9.30 3.73
N HIS A 24 0.33 10.58 3.36
CA HIS A 24 0.35 11.05 1.98
C HIS A 24 1.75 11.56 1.64
N PRO A 25 2.66 10.70 1.15
CA PRO A 25 4.07 11.06 0.98
C PRO A 25 4.33 12.23 0.02
N LYS A 26 3.48 12.48 -0.99
CA LYS A 26 3.67 13.56 -1.97
C LYS A 26 3.25 14.89 -1.39
N ALA A 27 2.06 14.94 -0.81
CA ALA A 27 1.54 16.11 -0.10
C ALA A 27 2.30 16.38 1.21
N ARG A 28 2.95 15.36 1.77
CA ARG A 28 3.61 15.36 3.09
C ARG A 28 2.62 15.67 4.22
N THR A 29 1.41 15.11 4.09
CA THR A 29 0.30 15.31 5.03
C THR A 29 -0.15 13.99 5.66
N PHE A 30 -0.83 14.09 6.80
CA PHE A 30 -1.56 12.99 7.41
C PHE A 30 -3.06 13.24 7.40
N ASP A 31 -3.81 12.19 7.12
CA ASP A 31 -5.19 12.04 7.57
C ASP A 31 -5.21 11.17 8.82
N PHE A 32 -6.03 11.54 9.79
CA PHE A 32 -6.03 10.87 11.07
C PHE A 32 -7.38 10.96 11.77
N ARG A 33 -7.75 9.86 12.42
CA ARG A 33 -8.83 9.79 13.40
C ARG A 33 -8.47 8.71 14.40
N VAL A 34 -8.18 9.07 15.63
CA VAL A 34 -7.92 8.08 16.69
C VAL A 34 -8.40 8.63 18.02
N ARG A 35 -8.88 7.73 18.88
CA ARG A 35 -9.34 8.06 20.23
C ARG A 35 -8.49 7.33 21.26
N ASP A 36 -7.99 8.07 22.24
CA ASP A 36 -7.37 7.54 23.46
C ASP A 36 -6.33 6.42 23.22
N LEU A 37 -5.45 6.61 22.23
CA LEU A 37 -4.47 5.60 21.86
C LEU A 37 -3.18 5.78 22.66
N PRO A 38 -2.61 4.70 23.24
CA PRO A 38 -1.30 4.78 23.87
C PRO A 38 -0.24 5.32 22.90
N LEU A 39 0.59 6.25 23.39
CA LEU A 39 1.65 6.88 22.58
C LEU A 39 2.49 5.87 21.81
N GLU A 40 2.99 4.83 22.49
CA GLU A 40 3.83 3.80 21.86
C GLU A 40 3.12 3.17 20.65
N LYS A 41 1.83 2.87 20.80
CA LYS A 41 1.02 2.30 19.72
C LYS A 41 0.80 3.30 18.59
N PHE A 42 0.55 4.57 18.89
CA PHE A 42 0.47 5.64 17.88
C PHE A 42 1.77 5.75 17.08
N LEU A 43 2.90 5.84 17.77
CA LEU A 43 4.22 5.93 17.16
C LEU A 43 4.54 4.67 16.34
N GLY A 44 4.09 3.50 16.80
CA GLY A 44 4.19 2.25 16.07
C GLY A 44 3.37 2.25 14.78
N ILE A 45 2.20 2.87 14.76
CA ILE A 45 1.38 3.07 13.55
C ILE A 45 2.05 4.07 12.61
N VAL A 46 2.54 5.21 13.11
CA VAL A 46 3.31 6.19 12.30
C VAL A 46 4.46 5.48 11.61
N LYS A 47 5.24 4.68 12.33
CA LYS A 47 6.33 3.86 11.78
C LYS A 47 5.86 2.87 10.71
N ALA A 48 4.68 2.26 10.90
CA ALA A 48 4.10 1.32 9.96
C ALA A 48 3.62 1.99 8.67
N GLU A 49 2.98 3.16 8.75
CA GLU A 49 2.43 3.86 7.57
C GLU A 49 3.49 4.65 6.79
N THR A 50 4.46 5.25 7.48
CA THR A 50 5.48 6.10 6.85
C THR A 50 6.73 5.33 6.44
N GLY A 51 7.06 4.25 7.16
CA GLY A 51 8.37 3.61 7.08
C GLY A 51 9.49 4.39 7.77
N TRP A 52 9.19 5.48 8.46
CA TRP A 52 10.17 6.29 9.20
C TRP A 52 10.83 5.51 10.33
N GLU A 53 12.02 5.93 10.70
CA GLU A 53 12.57 5.55 11.99
C GLU A 53 11.88 6.36 13.08
N VAL A 54 11.46 5.70 14.15
CA VAL A 54 10.74 6.35 15.24
C VAL A 54 11.41 5.95 16.55
N LYS A 55 11.90 6.96 17.27
CA LYS A 55 12.50 6.81 18.59
C LYS A 55 11.75 7.61 19.65
N VAL A 56 11.67 7.06 20.84
CA VAL A 56 10.94 7.65 21.96
C VAL A 56 11.81 7.64 23.23
N GLU A 57 11.63 8.66 24.07
CA GLU A 57 12.19 8.69 25.42
C GLU A 57 11.49 7.62 26.28
N PRO A 58 12.24 6.73 26.96
CA PRO A 58 11.66 5.68 27.78
C PRO A 58 10.74 6.24 28.87
N GLY A 59 9.61 5.57 29.11
CA GLY A 59 8.67 5.92 30.19
C GLY A 59 7.58 6.93 29.82
N LEU A 60 7.53 7.41 28.58
CA LEU A 60 6.41 8.24 28.10
C LEU A 60 5.14 7.39 27.88
N THR A 61 4.10 7.65 28.67
CA THR A 61 2.86 6.83 28.71
C THR A 61 1.58 7.59 28.37
N GLN A 62 1.66 8.83 27.86
CA GLN A 62 0.46 9.60 27.55
C GLN A 62 -0.44 8.92 26.49
N LEU A 63 -1.73 9.21 26.57
CA LEU A 63 -2.69 8.89 25.51
C LEU A 63 -2.70 10.03 24.49
N VAL A 64 -2.93 9.67 23.24
CA VAL A 64 -3.05 10.61 22.13
C VAL A 64 -4.39 10.42 21.43
N GLY A 65 -5.02 11.52 21.05
CA GLY A 65 -6.33 11.51 20.40
C GLY A 65 -6.54 12.76 19.56
N GLY A 66 -7.24 12.61 18.44
CA GLY A 66 -7.45 13.70 17.51
C GLY A 66 -8.08 13.27 16.19
N LYS A 67 -8.57 14.26 15.44
CA LYS A 67 -9.17 14.05 14.12
C LYS A 67 -8.80 15.22 13.22
N PHE A 68 -8.10 14.92 12.14
CA PHE A 68 -7.71 15.91 11.13
C PHE A 68 -7.56 15.25 9.76
N ARG A 69 -7.63 16.08 8.72
CA ARG A 69 -7.37 15.70 7.33
C ARG A 69 -6.39 16.67 6.72
N ASP A 70 -5.59 16.18 5.79
CA ASP A 70 -4.64 16.94 5.00
C ASP A 70 -3.69 17.81 5.84
N LYS A 71 -3.35 17.34 7.03
CA LYS A 71 -2.54 18.11 7.98
C LYS A 71 -1.06 17.91 7.69
N PRO A 72 -0.25 18.98 7.54
CA PRO A 72 1.20 18.83 7.37
C PRO A 72 1.81 17.97 8.48
N ALA A 73 2.79 17.13 8.13
CA ALA A 73 3.36 16.15 9.04
C ALA A 73 3.75 16.72 10.42
N ALA A 74 4.49 17.82 10.44
CA ALA A 74 4.93 18.45 11.69
C ALA A 74 3.75 18.94 12.54
N ASP A 75 2.74 19.53 11.91
CA ASP A 75 1.57 20.05 12.61
C ASP A 75 0.69 18.92 13.14
N ALA A 76 0.49 17.86 12.35
CA ALA A 76 -0.25 16.67 12.75
C ALA A 76 0.39 16.04 13.99
N ILE A 77 1.70 15.78 13.95
CA ILE A 77 2.44 15.21 15.07
C ILE A 77 2.40 16.15 16.28
N ARG A 78 2.58 17.47 16.09
CA ARG A 78 2.46 18.45 17.18
C ARG A 78 1.10 18.41 17.85
N LEU A 79 0.02 18.36 17.08
CA LEU A 79 -1.34 18.27 17.61
C LEU A 79 -1.55 16.98 18.41
N MET A 80 -1.04 15.85 17.91
CA MET A 80 -1.18 14.55 18.58
C MET A 80 -0.36 14.42 19.86
N LEU A 81 0.85 14.98 19.87
CA LEU A 81 1.77 14.90 21.00
C LEU A 81 1.53 16.00 22.05
N GLY A 82 0.78 17.04 21.70
CA GLY A 82 0.46 18.15 22.60
C GLY A 82 1.71 18.86 23.12
N ARG A 83 2.00 18.66 24.41
CA ARG A 83 3.16 19.28 25.09
C ARG A 83 4.45 18.47 24.95
N THR A 84 4.37 17.20 24.57
CA THR A 84 5.54 16.35 24.36
C THR A 84 6.31 16.86 23.16
N ARG A 85 7.63 17.00 23.33
CA ARG A 85 8.50 17.56 22.30
C ARG A 85 8.82 16.49 21.27
N PHE A 86 9.11 16.93 20.06
CA PHE A 86 9.52 16.05 18.99
C PHE A 86 10.45 16.76 18.00
N ALA A 87 11.21 15.98 17.24
CA ALA A 87 11.95 16.46 16.09
C ALA A 87 11.77 15.51 14.90
N LEU A 88 11.66 16.10 13.70
CA LEU A 88 11.70 15.39 12.43
C LEU A 88 13.06 15.67 11.78
N LEU A 89 13.93 14.67 11.78
CA LEU A 89 15.29 14.78 11.29
C LEU A 89 15.41 14.10 9.91
N PRO A 90 15.89 14.80 8.87
CA PRO A 90 16.19 14.16 7.61
C PRO A 90 17.35 13.18 7.79
N ARG A 91 17.25 11.99 7.18
CA ARG A 91 18.35 11.03 7.15
C ARG A 91 18.87 10.82 5.74
N VAL A 92 20.16 10.50 5.68
CA VAL A 92 20.85 10.09 4.46
C VAL A 92 20.34 8.71 3.98
N GLU A 93 19.93 7.85 4.93
CA GLU A 93 19.39 6.51 4.69
C GLU A 93 18.06 6.34 5.46
N GLY A 94 17.01 5.81 4.82
CA GLY A 94 15.74 5.48 5.48
C GLY A 94 14.73 6.63 5.63
N GLY A 95 14.89 7.74 4.91
CA GLY A 95 13.90 8.83 4.88
C GLY A 95 13.97 9.74 6.11
N THR A 96 12.87 9.86 6.85
CA THR A 96 12.76 10.75 8.03
C THR A 96 12.92 9.96 9.32
N ARG A 97 13.58 10.54 10.33
CA ARG A 97 13.55 10.05 11.72
C ARG A 97 12.67 10.97 12.56
N LEU A 98 11.67 10.39 13.21
CA LEU A 98 10.87 11.04 14.25
C LEU A 98 11.46 10.69 15.62
N THR A 99 11.89 11.68 16.39
CA THR A 99 12.25 11.52 17.80
C THR A 99 11.21 12.19 18.68
N VAL A 100 10.79 11.53 19.76
CA VAL A 100 9.78 12.03 20.70
C VAL A 100 10.36 12.00 22.12
N TYR A 101 10.31 13.11 22.83
CA TYR A 101 11.02 13.30 24.10
C TYR A 101 10.34 14.35 24.98
N SER A 102 10.59 14.28 26.28
CA SER A 102 10.20 15.30 27.26
C SER A 102 11.35 16.27 27.54
N GLY A 103 12.56 15.74 27.71
CA GLY A 103 13.77 16.49 28.02
C GLY A 103 14.44 17.04 26.77
N SER A 104 15.46 16.32 26.31
CA SER A 104 16.30 16.62 25.16
C SER A 104 16.14 15.58 24.04
N VAL A 105 16.52 15.94 22.81
CA VAL A 105 16.52 15.01 21.66
C VAL A 105 17.32 13.74 21.96
N GLY A 106 18.41 13.85 22.74
CA GLY A 106 19.29 12.73 23.06
C GLY A 106 18.66 11.67 23.96
N ASP A 107 17.58 12.02 24.65
CA ASP A 107 16.89 11.11 25.58
C ASP A 107 15.97 10.13 24.85
N ALA A 108 15.61 10.42 23.60
CA ALA A 108 14.85 9.53 22.71
C ALA A 108 15.72 8.37 22.21
N THR A 109 15.93 7.39 23.10
CA THR A 109 16.87 6.27 22.90
C THR A 109 16.17 4.97 22.47
N GLU A 110 14.89 4.80 22.77
CA GLU A 110 14.16 3.55 22.52
C GLU A 110 13.57 3.52 21.10
N ASP A 111 13.83 2.43 20.37
CA ASP A 111 13.27 2.20 19.05
C ASP A 111 11.85 1.64 19.13
N VAL A 112 10.88 2.35 18.54
CA VAL A 112 9.49 1.93 18.55
C VAL A 112 9.27 0.77 17.56
N LYS A 113 8.52 -0.25 17.95
CA LYS A 113 8.12 -1.36 17.06
C LYS A 113 6.97 -0.92 16.14
N ALA A 114 7.03 -1.32 14.87
CA ALA A 114 5.93 -1.04 13.94
C ALA A 114 4.68 -1.81 14.35
N VAL A 115 3.53 -1.12 14.40
CA VAL A 115 2.23 -1.70 14.76
C VAL A 115 1.29 -1.55 13.56
N ALA A 116 0.76 -2.67 13.07
CA ALA A 116 -0.24 -2.65 12.02
C ALA A 116 -1.55 -2.07 12.57
N GLN A 117 -2.20 -1.22 11.78
CA GLN A 117 -3.54 -0.74 12.12
C GLN A 117 -4.53 -1.89 12.05
N LYS A 118 -5.45 -1.96 13.02
CA LYS A 118 -6.60 -2.85 12.90
C LYS A 118 -7.45 -2.34 11.75
N ILE A 119 -7.67 -3.19 10.75
CA ILE A 119 -8.57 -2.90 9.65
C ILE A 119 -9.96 -3.27 10.17
N ASP A 120 -10.77 -2.27 10.50
CA ASP A 120 -12.16 -2.53 10.79
C ASP A 120 -12.80 -3.06 9.50
N VAL A 121 -13.36 -4.26 9.60
CA VAL A 121 -14.05 -4.91 8.49
C VAL A 121 -15.19 -3.99 8.08
N VAL A 122 -15.24 -3.65 6.79
CA VAL A 122 -16.35 -2.92 6.20
C VAL A 122 -17.62 -3.67 6.57
N ASP A 123 -18.39 -3.07 7.48
CA ASP A 123 -19.73 -3.54 7.81
C ASP A 123 -20.55 -3.45 6.52
N ASP A 124 -21.38 -4.46 6.25
CA ASP A 124 -22.16 -4.57 5.00
C ASP A 124 -23.20 -3.41 4.87
N THR A 125 -23.23 -2.51 5.85
CA THR A 125 -24.02 -1.29 5.94
C THR A 125 -23.35 -0.04 5.36
N ALA A 126 -22.11 -0.12 4.84
CA ALA A 126 -21.38 1.01 4.23
C ALA A 126 -21.97 1.46 2.88
N THR A 127 -23.21 1.94 2.92
CA THR A 127 -23.97 2.58 1.83
C THR A 127 -23.63 4.07 1.68
N ASN A 128 -22.75 4.61 2.52
CA ASN A 128 -22.28 5.98 2.39
C ASN A 128 -21.24 6.07 1.28
N GLU A 129 -21.60 6.74 0.18
CA GLU A 129 -20.73 6.95 -1.00
C GLU A 129 -19.38 7.61 -0.65
N ASN A 130 -19.27 8.27 0.51
CA ASN A 130 -18.05 8.94 0.99
C ASN A 130 -17.29 8.16 2.08
N ALA A 131 -17.69 6.94 2.42
CA ALA A 131 -16.97 6.12 3.38
C ALA A 131 -15.62 5.66 2.80
N LEU A 132 -14.59 5.71 3.66
CA LEU A 132 -13.29 5.12 3.38
C LEU A 132 -13.41 3.59 3.40
N ILE A 133 -13.16 2.96 2.25
CA ILE A 133 -13.13 1.50 2.13
C ILE A 133 -11.68 1.04 2.31
N THR A 134 -11.40 0.28 3.36
CA THR A 134 -10.07 -0.30 3.59
C THR A 134 -10.02 -1.74 3.09
N LEU A 135 -9.14 -1.99 2.12
CA LEU A 135 -8.93 -3.26 1.45
C LEU A 135 -7.68 -3.94 2.02
N PRO A 136 -7.80 -5.13 2.64
CA PRO A 136 -6.65 -5.86 3.12
C PRO A 136 -5.83 -6.43 1.96
N VAL A 137 -4.51 -6.22 2.00
CA VAL A 137 -3.57 -6.73 1.00
C VAL A 137 -2.61 -7.73 1.63
N LYS A 138 -2.55 -8.94 1.09
CA LYS A 138 -1.57 -9.95 1.48
C LYS A 138 -0.31 -9.80 0.64
N ILE A 139 0.84 -9.72 1.31
CA ILE A 139 2.16 -9.54 0.68
C ILE A 139 2.91 -10.86 0.70
N HIS A 140 3.45 -11.26 -0.44
CA HIS A 140 4.15 -12.53 -0.62
C HIS A 140 5.53 -12.29 -1.23
N TYR A 141 6.58 -12.82 -0.63
CA TYR A 141 7.92 -12.89 -1.22
C TYR A 141 8.13 -14.28 -1.83
N LEU A 142 8.26 -14.34 -3.14
CA LEU A 142 8.45 -15.62 -3.83
C LEU A 142 9.85 -16.17 -3.54
N LYS A 143 9.91 -17.31 -2.87
CA LYS A 143 11.12 -18.09 -2.66
C LYS A 143 11.43 -18.88 -3.93
N SER A 144 12.68 -18.81 -4.36
CA SER A 144 13.16 -19.53 -5.53
C SER A 144 14.59 -20.02 -5.30
N ARG A 145 14.98 -21.07 -6.03
CA ARG A 145 16.38 -21.51 -6.11
C ARG A 145 17.21 -20.68 -7.11
N TYR A 146 16.56 -19.92 -7.99
CA TYR A 146 17.24 -19.06 -8.94
C TYR A 146 17.30 -17.63 -8.39
N VAL A 147 18.52 -17.09 -8.32
CA VAL A 147 18.78 -15.74 -7.78
C VAL A 147 17.99 -14.65 -8.50
N ALA A 148 17.75 -14.79 -9.81
CA ALA A 148 16.99 -13.84 -10.62
C ALA A 148 15.49 -13.77 -10.26
N ILE A 149 14.98 -14.77 -9.53
CA ILE A 149 13.56 -14.90 -9.15
C ILE A 149 13.39 -14.72 -7.64
N ASN A 150 14.32 -15.22 -6.84
CA ASN A 150 14.21 -15.30 -5.38
C ASN A 150 14.11 -13.93 -4.72
N ALA A 151 12.91 -13.56 -4.29
CA ALA A 151 12.67 -12.28 -3.64
C ALA A 151 13.31 -12.22 -2.25
N ASP A 152 13.92 -11.10 -1.91
CA ASP A 152 14.54 -10.85 -0.60
C ASP A 152 13.67 -9.91 0.24
N PRO A 153 13.11 -10.36 1.37
CA PRO A 153 12.36 -9.52 2.32
C PRO A 153 13.09 -8.27 2.82
N LYS A 154 14.43 -8.27 2.75
CA LYS A 154 15.26 -7.13 3.19
C LYS A 154 15.57 -6.15 2.06
N ALA A 155 15.41 -6.56 0.80
CA ALA A 155 15.79 -5.75 -0.35
C ALA A 155 14.81 -4.61 -0.66
N THR A 156 13.56 -4.69 -0.19
CA THR A 156 12.54 -3.67 -0.51
C THR A 156 11.59 -3.44 0.65
N ASN A 157 11.52 -2.20 1.14
CA ASN A 157 10.43 -1.76 2.02
C ASN A 157 9.22 -1.33 1.17
N LEU A 158 8.12 -2.10 1.20
CA LEU A 158 6.92 -1.78 0.43
C LEU A 158 6.04 -0.68 1.02
N ARG A 159 6.25 -0.31 2.30
CA ARG A 159 5.36 0.62 2.99
C ARG A 159 5.29 1.99 2.32
N PRO A 160 6.42 2.63 1.95
CA PRO A 160 6.37 3.87 1.20
C PRO A 160 5.58 3.71 -0.10
N LEU A 161 5.84 2.64 -0.87
CA LEU A 161 5.21 2.42 -2.18
C LEU A 161 3.68 2.34 -2.07
N LEU A 162 3.19 1.64 -1.04
CA LEU A 162 1.76 1.54 -0.73
C LEU A 162 1.19 2.84 -0.20
N ALA A 163 1.94 3.63 0.57
CA ALA A 163 1.51 4.97 1.00
C ALA A 163 1.26 5.88 -0.21
N GLY A 164 2.18 5.91 -1.18
CA GLY A 164 1.97 6.66 -2.42
C GLY A 164 0.81 6.10 -3.27
N THR A 165 0.59 4.78 -3.25
CA THR A 165 -0.58 4.15 -3.88
C THR A 165 -1.88 4.62 -3.22
N ASN A 166 -1.92 4.66 -1.89
CA ASN A 166 -3.08 5.10 -1.11
C ASN A 166 -3.38 6.58 -1.29
N GLU A 167 -2.36 7.42 -1.44
CA GLU A 167 -2.54 8.84 -1.76
C GLU A 167 -3.25 9.04 -3.11
N ILE A 168 -2.91 8.25 -4.13
CA ILE A 168 -3.61 8.30 -5.44
C ILE A 168 -5.07 7.85 -5.28
N TRP A 169 -5.29 6.75 -4.57
CA TRP A 169 -6.61 6.15 -4.38
C TRP A 169 -7.49 6.87 -3.36
N GLN A 170 -6.94 7.87 -2.65
CA GLN A 170 -7.70 8.76 -1.76
C GLN A 170 -8.84 9.46 -2.51
N THR A 171 -8.67 9.79 -3.79
CA THR A 171 -9.72 10.40 -4.62
C THR A 171 -10.99 9.53 -4.74
N ALA A 172 -10.84 8.21 -4.58
CA ALA A 172 -11.94 7.25 -4.59
C ALA A 172 -12.34 6.81 -3.17
N ASN A 173 -11.80 7.43 -2.12
CA ASN A 173 -11.91 7.01 -0.72
C ASN A 173 -11.60 5.51 -0.53
N LEU A 174 -10.54 5.03 -1.21
CA LEU A 174 -10.04 3.66 -1.07
C LEU A 174 -8.68 3.66 -0.38
N ARG A 175 -8.43 2.66 0.45
CA ARG A 175 -7.14 2.43 1.11
C ARG A 175 -6.75 0.97 1.04
N PHE A 176 -5.55 0.69 0.56
CA PHE A 176 -4.92 -0.62 0.60
C PHE A 176 -4.05 -0.75 1.85
N ALA A 177 -4.43 -1.67 2.73
CA ALA A 177 -3.73 -1.90 3.98
C ALA A 177 -2.93 -3.21 3.89
N ALA A 178 -1.61 -3.10 3.81
CA ALA A 178 -0.74 -4.28 3.77
C ALA A 178 -0.72 -5.02 5.10
N GLY A 179 -0.95 -6.33 4.99
CA GLY A 179 -0.73 -7.29 6.07
C GLY A 179 0.76 -7.60 6.26
N ARG A 180 1.03 -8.51 7.19
CA ARG A 180 2.37 -9.04 7.41
C ARG A 180 2.83 -9.80 6.16
N PRO A 181 4.06 -9.55 5.65
CA PRO A 181 4.55 -10.32 4.53
C PRO A 181 4.84 -11.78 4.87
N GLU A 182 4.58 -12.65 3.91
CA GLU A 182 4.76 -14.10 3.99
C GLU A 182 5.72 -14.58 2.90
N ILE A 183 6.35 -15.74 3.11
CA ILE A 183 7.13 -16.40 2.08
C ILE A 183 6.19 -17.30 1.28
N MET A 184 6.27 -17.20 -0.05
CA MET A 184 5.51 -18.03 -0.98
C MET A 184 6.46 -18.97 -1.71
N GLN A 185 6.08 -20.24 -1.85
CA GLN A 185 6.81 -21.20 -2.69
C GLN A 185 6.26 -21.19 -4.11
N VAL A 186 7.10 -21.54 -5.09
CA VAL A 186 6.66 -21.82 -6.45
C VAL A 186 5.74 -23.05 -6.46
N ALA A 187 4.75 -23.05 -7.35
CA ALA A 187 3.85 -24.18 -7.53
C ALA A 187 4.43 -25.26 -8.45
N ASP A 188 5.23 -24.84 -9.44
CA ASP A 188 5.81 -25.72 -10.44
C ASP A 188 7.30 -25.42 -10.62
N MET A 189 8.13 -26.39 -10.20
CA MET A 189 9.59 -26.32 -10.28
C MET A 189 10.12 -26.36 -11.73
N ALA A 190 9.41 -27.01 -12.65
CA ALA A 190 9.79 -27.03 -14.06
C ALA A 190 9.51 -25.68 -14.71
N ALA A 191 8.35 -25.08 -14.42
CA ALA A 191 8.01 -23.73 -14.86
C ALA A 191 8.94 -22.67 -14.24
N GLU A 192 9.38 -22.85 -12.99
CA GLU A 192 10.41 -22.01 -12.37
C GLU A 192 11.72 -22.05 -13.17
N GLY A 193 12.17 -23.25 -13.58
CA GLY A 193 13.36 -23.41 -14.44
C GLY A 193 13.16 -22.81 -15.84
N GLU A 194 11.98 -22.97 -16.44
CA GLU A 194 11.62 -22.35 -17.71
C GLU A 194 11.66 -20.82 -17.62
N PHE A 195 11.15 -20.24 -16.53
CA PHE A 195 11.19 -18.80 -16.29
C PHE A 195 12.62 -18.31 -16.08
N ALA A 196 13.44 -19.04 -15.32
CA ALA A 196 14.85 -18.71 -15.13
C ALA A 196 15.63 -18.71 -16.46
N ASN A 197 15.29 -19.60 -17.39
CA ASN A 197 15.91 -19.64 -18.71
C ASN A 197 15.63 -18.38 -19.55
N LEU A 198 14.52 -17.67 -19.30
CA LEU A 198 14.21 -16.43 -20.03
C LEU A 198 15.21 -15.29 -19.77
N PHE A 199 16.02 -15.38 -18.71
CA PHE A 199 17.05 -14.40 -18.39
C PHE A 199 18.36 -14.60 -19.17
N LYS A 200 18.49 -15.71 -19.91
CA LYS A 200 19.71 -15.99 -20.67
C LYS A 200 19.84 -15.01 -21.85
N PRO A 201 21.06 -14.53 -22.15
CA PRO A 201 21.28 -13.46 -23.13
C PRO A 201 20.96 -13.87 -24.57
N ASP A 202 20.97 -15.17 -24.86
CA ASP A 202 20.66 -15.75 -26.17
C ASP A 202 19.15 -15.91 -26.42
N VAL A 203 18.30 -15.68 -25.41
CA VAL A 203 16.84 -15.76 -25.56
C VAL A 203 16.30 -14.48 -26.21
N PRO A 204 15.64 -14.56 -27.39
CA PRO A 204 15.09 -13.39 -28.05
C PRO A 204 13.98 -12.71 -27.24
N LYS A 205 13.96 -11.37 -27.19
CA LYS A 205 12.88 -10.61 -26.51
C LYS A 205 11.47 -10.96 -26.99
N ALA A 206 11.31 -11.24 -28.29
CA ALA A 206 10.03 -11.69 -28.83
C ALA A 206 9.56 -13.01 -28.19
N TYR A 207 10.49 -13.94 -27.95
CA TYR A 207 10.22 -15.20 -27.26
C TYR A 207 9.82 -14.96 -25.80
N VAL A 208 10.53 -14.07 -25.09
CA VAL A 208 10.18 -13.66 -23.72
C VAL A 208 8.74 -13.14 -23.67
N ARG A 209 8.39 -12.15 -24.50
CA ARG A 209 7.04 -11.55 -24.53
C ARG A 209 5.93 -12.57 -24.79
N GLN A 210 6.17 -13.54 -25.65
CA GLN A 210 5.20 -14.56 -26.01
C GLN A 210 5.01 -15.61 -24.91
N ASN A 211 6.07 -15.95 -24.16
CA ASN A 211 6.05 -17.09 -23.24
C ASN A 211 5.96 -16.71 -21.76
N GLN A 212 6.45 -15.52 -21.37
CA GLN A 212 6.57 -15.11 -19.97
C GLN A 212 5.26 -15.26 -19.19
N SER A 213 4.14 -14.77 -19.73
CA SER A 213 2.83 -14.84 -19.06
C SER A 213 2.42 -16.29 -18.79
N ARG A 214 2.45 -17.15 -19.82
CA ARG A 214 2.09 -18.57 -19.70
C ARG A 214 2.94 -19.27 -18.64
N ILE A 215 4.24 -18.99 -18.61
CA ILE A 215 5.18 -19.60 -17.67
C ILE A 215 4.87 -19.13 -16.24
N LEU A 216 4.66 -17.82 -16.03
CA LEU A 216 4.28 -17.25 -14.74
C LEU A 216 2.99 -17.86 -14.20
N HIS A 217 1.99 -18.08 -15.05
CA HIS A 217 0.73 -18.72 -14.65
C HIS A 217 0.91 -20.16 -14.15
N LYS A 218 1.90 -20.90 -14.66
CA LYS A 218 2.23 -22.24 -14.15
C LYS A 218 3.09 -22.17 -12.89
N MET A 219 4.08 -21.28 -12.88
CA MET A 219 5.04 -21.14 -11.78
C MET A 219 4.37 -20.65 -10.49
N LEU A 220 3.40 -19.74 -10.58
CA LEU A 220 2.74 -19.14 -9.43
C LEU A 220 1.55 -19.99 -8.94
N PRO A 221 1.41 -20.19 -7.62
CA PRO A 221 0.30 -20.95 -7.06
C PRO A 221 -1.05 -20.26 -7.28
N ASP A 222 -2.09 -21.09 -7.35
CA ASP A 222 -3.46 -20.63 -7.22
C ASP A 222 -3.77 -20.35 -5.75
N LEU A 223 -4.07 -19.10 -5.44
CA LEU A 223 -4.42 -18.69 -4.08
C LEU A 223 -5.89 -19.01 -3.80
N PRO A 224 -6.22 -19.70 -2.70
CA PRO A 224 -7.59 -20.14 -2.41
C PRO A 224 -8.57 -18.98 -2.21
N ASN A 225 -8.05 -17.80 -1.87
CA ASN A 225 -8.79 -16.58 -1.63
C ASN A 225 -8.57 -15.51 -2.73
N ARG A 226 -8.16 -15.91 -3.94
CA ARG A 226 -7.80 -14.99 -5.05
C ARG A 226 -8.90 -13.99 -5.45
N GLY A 227 -10.17 -14.28 -5.20
CA GLY A 227 -11.29 -13.34 -5.42
C GLY A 227 -11.84 -12.70 -4.14
N LYS A 228 -11.18 -12.92 -3.00
CA LYS A 228 -11.66 -12.49 -1.66
C LYS A 228 -10.62 -11.69 -0.88
N ALA A 229 -9.40 -11.55 -1.41
CA ALA A 229 -8.38 -10.69 -0.85
C ALA A 229 -7.45 -10.23 -1.98
N PHE A 230 -6.85 -9.06 -1.80
CA PHE A 230 -5.85 -8.55 -2.72
C PHE A 230 -4.49 -9.20 -2.38
N HIS A 231 -3.75 -9.60 -3.41
CA HIS A 231 -2.44 -10.23 -3.26
C HIS A 231 -1.39 -9.48 -4.05
N ILE A 232 -0.28 -9.14 -3.41
CA ILE A 232 0.93 -8.67 -4.08
C ILE A 232 2.00 -9.76 -3.92
N VAL A 233 2.52 -10.24 -5.03
CA VAL A 233 3.63 -11.20 -5.07
C VAL A 233 4.88 -10.50 -5.56
N LEU A 234 5.93 -10.52 -4.75
CA LEU A 234 7.25 -10.02 -5.07
C LEU A 234 8.11 -11.12 -5.66
N ILE A 235 8.80 -10.78 -6.75
CA ILE A 235 9.91 -11.55 -7.32
C ILE A 235 11.14 -10.66 -7.41
N TYR A 236 12.33 -11.23 -7.50
CA TYR A 236 13.55 -10.42 -7.55
C TYR A 236 13.60 -9.54 -8.81
N THR A 237 13.41 -10.10 -10.01
CA THR A 237 13.32 -9.31 -11.24
C THR A 237 12.48 -10.00 -12.32
N MET A 238 12.23 -9.30 -13.44
CA MET A 238 11.61 -9.84 -14.65
C MET A 238 12.57 -9.74 -15.85
N PRO A 239 12.50 -10.70 -16.81
CA PRO A 239 13.36 -10.70 -17.98
C PRO A 239 12.99 -9.59 -18.97
N ASP A 240 11.68 -9.33 -19.16
CA ASP A 240 11.22 -8.08 -19.77
C ASP A 240 10.92 -7.05 -18.69
N ALA A 241 11.32 -5.80 -18.93
CA ALA A 241 11.22 -4.70 -17.99
C ALA A 241 9.74 -4.27 -17.76
N PHE A 242 8.96 -5.07 -17.04
CA PHE A 242 7.62 -4.71 -16.54
C PHE A 242 7.73 -4.07 -15.15
N GLY A 243 6.96 -3.00 -14.91
CA GLY A 243 6.96 -2.30 -13.63
C GLY A 243 6.26 -3.10 -12.54
N ALA A 244 5.02 -3.48 -12.79
CA ALA A 244 4.26 -4.52 -12.12
C ALA A 244 3.27 -5.06 -13.15
N VAL A 245 2.56 -6.14 -12.83
CA VAL A 245 1.50 -6.67 -13.69
C VAL A 245 0.41 -7.33 -12.87
N TYR A 246 -0.83 -6.94 -13.10
CA TYR A 246 -1.98 -7.68 -12.58
C TYR A 246 -2.20 -8.95 -13.42
N LEU A 247 -2.37 -10.10 -12.73
CA LEU A 247 -2.68 -11.40 -13.34
C LEU A 247 -4.13 -11.78 -12.97
N PRO A 248 -5.13 -11.46 -13.83
CA PRO A 248 -6.54 -11.60 -13.48
C PRO A 248 -6.93 -13.01 -13.08
N ALA A 249 -6.52 -14.04 -13.83
CA ALA A 249 -6.88 -15.43 -13.53
C ALA A 249 -6.29 -15.92 -12.18
N LYS A 250 -5.27 -15.23 -11.66
CA LYS A 250 -4.62 -15.53 -10.39
C LYS A 250 -5.08 -14.60 -9.26
N GLY A 251 -5.78 -13.50 -9.57
CA GLY A 251 -6.23 -12.50 -8.59
C GLY A 251 -5.08 -11.84 -7.82
N LEU A 252 -3.93 -11.62 -8.46
CA LEU A 252 -2.74 -11.07 -7.81
C LEU A 252 -2.00 -10.08 -8.70
N VAL A 253 -1.32 -9.14 -8.07
CA VAL A 253 -0.34 -8.24 -8.70
C VAL A 253 1.05 -8.85 -8.51
N LEU A 254 1.78 -9.07 -9.60
CA LEU A 254 3.16 -9.54 -9.60
C LEU A 254 4.11 -8.35 -9.77
N MET A 255 5.15 -8.26 -8.94
CA MET A 255 5.97 -7.06 -8.84
C MET A 255 7.48 -7.39 -8.64
N PRO A 256 8.39 -6.91 -9.53
CA PRO A 256 9.83 -7.21 -9.49
C PRO A 256 10.69 -6.22 -8.68
N GLN A 257 11.38 -6.66 -7.63
CA GLN A 257 12.20 -5.82 -6.73
C GLN A 257 13.31 -5.00 -7.39
N ILE A 258 14.04 -5.55 -8.37
CA ILE A 258 15.22 -4.88 -8.96
C ILE A 258 14.87 -3.84 -10.02
N LYS A 259 13.75 -3.98 -10.72
CA LYS A 259 13.33 -2.90 -11.62
C LYS A 259 12.97 -1.65 -10.80
N PHE A 260 12.48 -1.84 -9.58
CA PHE A 260 12.39 -0.77 -8.59
C PHE A 260 13.78 -0.28 -8.18
N ALA A 261 14.79 -1.16 -8.09
CA ALA A 261 16.14 -0.83 -7.66
C ALA A 261 17.09 -0.16 -8.68
N GLY A 262 16.93 -0.37 -9.98
CA GLY A 262 17.69 0.39 -11.01
C GLY A 262 17.39 1.90 -11.01
N LEU A 263 16.47 2.30 -10.15
CA LEU A 263 15.90 3.62 -9.96
C LEU A 263 16.08 4.12 -8.50
N ILE A 264 16.70 3.32 -7.60
CA ILE A 264 16.99 3.70 -6.21
C ILE A 264 18.49 3.81 -5.94
N ASP A 265 18.83 4.31 -4.76
CA ASP A 265 20.17 4.23 -4.18
C ASP A 265 20.65 2.75 -4.17
N PRO A 266 21.92 2.43 -4.50
CA PRO A 266 22.49 1.08 -4.39
C PRO A 266 22.17 0.30 -3.11
N LYS A 267 21.79 0.98 -2.02
CA LYS A 267 21.38 0.38 -0.73
C LYS A 267 19.88 0.07 -0.59
N GLY A 268 19.06 0.26 -1.63
CA GLY A 268 17.65 -0.13 -1.60
C GLY A 268 16.70 0.89 -0.95
N VAL A 269 17.15 2.14 -0.73
CA VAL A 269 16.43 3.12 0.08
C VAL A 269 15.52 4.01 -0.78
N TRP A 270 14.22 4.00 -0.44
CA TRP A 270 13.24 4.97 -0.93
C TRP A 270 13.47 6.33 -0.29
N LYS A 271 13.82 7.34 -1.09
CA LYS A 271 13.77 8.73 -0.63
C LYS A 271 12.32 9.21 -0.79
N ASP A 272 11.62 9.34 0.34
CA ASP A 272 10.29 9.95 0.42
C ASP A 272 10.25 11.23 -0.43
N GLY A 273 9.19 11.40 -1.22
CA GLY A 273 9.04 12.61 -2.03
C GLY A 273 9.75 12.60 -3.39
N SER A 274 10.58 11.60 -3.69
CA SER A 274 11.33 11.59 -4.97
C SER A 274 10.44 11.26 -6.18
N PRO A 275 10.68 11.86 -7.36
CA PRO A 275 9.89 11.58 -8.58
C PRO A 275 9.87 10.09 -8.96
N VAL A 276 10.96 9.39 -8.68
CA VAL A 276 11.17 7.99 -9.00
C VAL A 276 10.35 7.06 -8.11
N PHE A 277 10.25 7.39 -6.83
CA PHE A 277 9.38 6.72 -5.87
C PHE A 277 7.91 6.81 -6.27
N PHE A 278 7.42 8.01 -6.61
CA PHE A 278 6.01 8.18 -7.01
C PHE A 278 5.67 7.46 -8.29
N ALA A 279 6.55 7.50 -9.27
CA ALA A 279 6.33 6.82 -10.53
C ALA A 279 6.03 5.32 -10.37
N GLN A 280 6.62 4.71 -9.36
CA GLN A 280 6.42 3.31 -9.04
C GLN A 280 5.14 3.10 -8.24
N SER A 281 4.81 4.02 -7.33
CA SER A 281 3.48 4.04 -6.70
C SER A 281 2.37 4.18 -7.74
N ASN A 282 2.56 4.97 -8.80
CA ASN A 282 1.61 5.10 -9.91
C ASN A 282 1.46 3.78 -10.66
N ILE A 283 2.57 3.06 -10.92
CA ILE A 283 2.53 1.73 -11.55
C ILE A 283 1.75 0.75 -10.67
N LEU A 284 2.05 0.69 -9.37
CA LEU A 284 1.30 -0.19 -8.47
C LEU A 284 -0.17 0.21 -8.39
N ALA A 285 -0.48 1.51 -8.29
CA ALA A 285 -1.83 2.02 -8.27
C ALA A 285 -2.61 1.67 -9.56
N HIS A 286 -1.95 1.67 -10.71
CA HIS A 286 -2.52 1.24 -11.98
C HIS A 286 -2.85 -0.25 -12.00
N GLU A 287 -1.93 -1.11 -11.55
CA GLU A 287 -2.22 -2.54 -11.44
C GLU A 287 -3.31 -2.84 -10.41
N MET A 288 -3.37 -2.04 -9.33
CA MET A 288 -4.50 -2.08 -8.40
C MET A 288 -5.81 -1.66 -9.08
N GLY A 289 -5.77 -0.70 -10.00
CA GLY A 289 -6.91 -0.32 -10.84
C GLY A 289 -7.42 -1.47 -11.69
N HIS A 290 -6.53 -2.22 -12.34
CA HIS A 290 -6.91 -3.45 -13.05
C HIS A 290 -7.53 -4.50 -12.12
N SER A 291 -6.97 -4.65 -10.91
CA SER A 291 -7.56 -5.52 -9.88
C SER A 291 -8.93 -5.03 -9.38
N LEU A 292 -9.26 -3.75 -9.61
CA LEU A 292 -10.55 -3.12 -9.34
C LEU A 292 -11.43 -3.02 -10.60
N SER A 293 -11.18 -3.86 -11.61
CA SER A 293 -11.94 -3.94 -12.87
C SER A 293 -11.82 -2.72 -13.79
N LEU A 294 -10.85 -1.84 -13.57
CA LEU A 294 -10.69 -0.68 -14.45
C LEU A 294 -9.94 -1.05 -15.74
N PRO A 295 -10.50 -0.76 -16.92
CA PRO A 295 -9.83 -0.94 -18.20
C PRO A 295 -8.85 0.20 -18.48
N HIS A 296 -8.00 0.02 -19.51
CA HIS A 296 -7.20 1.13 -20.03
C HIS A 296 -8.05 2.21 -20.67
N VAL A 297 -7.57 3.44 -20.61
CA VAL A 297 -8.14 4.61 -21.29
C VAL A 297 -7.07 5.34 -22.12
N ALA A 298 -7.51 6.21 -23.04
CA ALA A 298 -6.62 7.00 -23.90
C ALA A 298 -6.35 8.43 -23.37
N THR A 299 -6.69 8.71 -22.11
CA THR A 299 -6.65 10.06 -21.54
C THR A 299 -5.31 10.35 -20.86
N GLN A 300 -4.57 11.36 -21.33
CA GLN A 300 -3.31 11.80 -20.68
C GLN A 300 -3.54 12.19 -19.22
N GLY A 301 -2.59 11.85 -18.35
CA GLY A 301 -2.68 12.13 -16.92
C GLY A 301 -3.67 11.24 -16.13
N ASN A 302 -4.42 10.36 -16.80
CA ASN A 302 -5.25 9.35 -16.15
C ASN A 302 -4.38 8.22 -15.56
N LEU A 303 -4.79 7.67 -14.42
CA LEU A 303 -4.15 6.55 -13.77
C LEU A 303 -4.18 5.30 -14.65
N MET A 304 -5.25 5.08 -15.40
CA MET A 304 -5.45 3.91 -16.25
C MET A 304 -5.06 4.15 -17.71
N ILE A 305 -4.21 5.14 -18.01
CA ILE A 305 -3.75 5.38 -19.39
C ILE A 305 -3.01 4.15 -19.96
N ASP A 306 -3.31 3.76 -21.21
CA ASP A 306 -2.50 2.77 -21.93
C ASP A 306 -1.06 3.28 -22.10
N GLY A 307 -0.09 2.49 -21.63
CA GLY A 307 1.33 2.79 -21.72
C GLY A 307 1.84 3.16 -23.11
N ARG A 308 1.19 2.68 -24.19
CA ARG A 308 1.53 2.95 -25.59
C ARG A 308 1.13 4.35 -26.06
N LEU A 309 0.15 4.96 -25.41
CA LEU A 309 -0.42 6.25 -25.80
C LEU A 309 0.18 7.42 -25.02
N ARG A 310 1.06 7.16 -24.06
CA ARG A 310 1.60 8.17 -23.15
C ARG A 310 2.59 9.12 -23.83
N GLU A 311 2.43 10.40 -23.56
CA GLU A 311 3.35 11.44 -24.00
C GLU A 311 4.40 11.78 -22.91
N GLY A 312 5.62 12.14 -23.34
CA GLY A 312 6.71 12.58 -22.46
C GLY A 312 7.62 11.47 -21.91
N ALA A 313 8.86 11.84 -21.59
CA ALA A 313 9.81 10.98 -20.90
C ALA A 313 9.67 11.18 -19.38
N GLY A 314 8.84 10.35 -18.72
CA GLY A 314 8.57 10.46 -17.29
C GLY A 314 7.77 9.27 -16.78
N VAL A 315 8.12 8.79 -15.59
CA VAL A 315 7.99 7.39 -15.13
C VAL A 315 6.56 7.11 -14.58
N GLY A 316 5.89 6.04 -15.02
CA GLY A 316 4.60 5.57 -14.47
C GLY A 316 3.35 6.36 -14.90
N PRO A 317 2.14 5.76 -14.89
CA PRO A 317 0.91 6.40 -15.39
C PRO A 317 0.56 7.68 -14.62
N GLY A 318 -0.49 8.39 -15.02
CA GLY A 318 -0.95 9.56 -14.28
C GLY A 318 -1.57 9.21 -12.92
N VAL A 319 -2.26 10.18 -12.31
CA VAL A 319 -2.93 9.98 -11.01
C VAL A 319 -4.43 10.30 -11.07
N GLY A 320 -4.92 10.84 -12.19
CA GLY A 320 -6.32 11.22 -12.33
C GLY A 320 -7.23 10.01 -12.53
N LEU A 321 -8.42 10.07 -11.94
CA LEU A 321 -9.52 9.16 -12.20
C LEU A 321 -10.76 9.99 -12.53
N ASP A 322 -11.54 9.55 -13.51
CA ASP A 322 -12.85 10.14 -13.77
C ASP A 322 -13.92 9.59 -12.81
N LEU A 323 -15.11 10.20 -12.83
CA LEU A 323 -16.19 9.83 -11.91
C LEU A 323 -16.69 8.39 -12.12
N ASP A 324 -16.66 7.89 -13.35
CA ASP A 324 -17.16 6.54 -13.67
C ASP A 324 -16.13 5.49 -13.22
N GLN A 325 -14.84 5.76 -13.40
CA GLN A 325 -13.75 4.98 -12.84
C GLN A 325 -13.81 4.93 -11.31
N ILE A 326 -14.06 6.07 -10.65
CA ILE A 326 -14.21 6.12 -9.18
C ILE A 326 -15.39 5.23 -8.73
N LYS A 327 -16.55 5.36 -9.38
CA LYS A 327 -17.73 4.55 -9.05
C LYS A 327 -17.49 3.06 -9.26
N ALA A 328 -16.93 2.68 -10.42
CA ALA A 328 -16.63 1.29 -10.75
C ALA A 328 -15.62 0.67 -9.77
N ALA A 329 -14.54 1.38 -9.47
CA ALA A 329 -13.54 0.93 -8.51
C ALA A 329 -14.12 0.73 -7.11
N ARG A 330 -14.97 1.66 -6.65
CA ARG A 330 -15.67 1.52 -5.35
C ARG A 330 -16.63 0.34 -5.35
N GLN A 331 -17.37 0.13 -6.43
CA GLN A 331 -18.27 -1.01 -6.57
C GLN A 331 -17.49 -2.34 -6.48
N GLN A 332 -16.35 -2.45 -7.16
CA GLN A 332 -15.49 -3.64 -7.04
C GLN A 332 -14.93 -3.79 -5.62
N ALA A 333 -14.48 -2.69 -5.00
CA ALA A 333 -13.93 -2.71 -3.65
C ALA A 333 -14.92 -3.24 -2.59
N LEU A 334 -16.23 -3.02 -2.77
CA LEU A 334 -17.27 -3.55 -1.89
C LEU A 334 -17.36 -5.09 -1.91
N THR A 335 -16.85 -5.75 -2.97
CA THR A 335 -16.74 -7.22 -3.01
C THR A 335 -15.63 -7.75 -2.07
N LYS A 336 -14.83 -6.87 -1.47
CA LYS A 336 -13.71 -7.15 -0.54
C LYS A 336 -12.53 -7.90 -1.20
N GLY A 337 -12.57 -8.15 -2.51
CA GLY A 337 -11.51 -8.81 -3.26
C GLY A 337 -11.31 -8.21 -4.65
N PRO A 338 -10.21 -8.59 -5.33
CA PRO A 338 -9.95 -8.14 -6.69
C PRO A 338 -10.88 -8.86 -7.67
N HIS A 339 -11.08 -8.27 -8.84
CA HIS A 339 -11.85 -8.89 -9.92
C HIS A 339 -11.10 -10.04 -10.58
N VAL A 340 -11.64 -11.25 -10.43
CA VAL A 340 -11.09 -12.47 -10.99
C VAL A 340 -12.12 -13.07 -11.93
N PRO A 341 -11.86 -13.07 -13.26
CA PRO A 341 -12.78 -13.60 -14.24
C PRO A 341 -13.24 -15.02 -13.91
N GLY A 342 -14.56 -15.23 -13.87
CA GLY A 342 -15.17 -16.52 -13.56
C GLY A 342 -15.19 -16.92 -12.07
N VAL A 343 -14.72 -16.05 -11.17
CA VAL A 343 -14.73 -16.29 -9.72
C VAL A 343 -15.63 -15.29 -8.99
N ASN A 344 -15.56 -14.02 -9.32
CA ASN A 344 -16.41 -12.96 -8.79
C ASN A 344 -16.80 -11.97 -9.90
N PRO A 345 -17.91 -11.22 -9.72
CA PRO A 345 -18.37 -10.23 -10.69
C PRO A 345 -17.30 -9.17 -11.02
#